data_AF-B3SC69-F1
#
_entry.id   AF-B3SC69-F1
#
_cell.length_a   1.000
_cell.length_b   1.000
_cell.length_c   1.000
_cell.angle_alpha   90.00
_cell.angle_beta   90.00
_cell.angle_gamma   90.00
#
_symmetry.space_group_name_H-M   'P 1'
#
loop_
_entity.id
_entity.type
_entity.pdbx_description
1 polymer ?
#
loop_
_entity_poly.entity_id
_entity_poly.type
_entity_poly.pdbx_seq_one_letter_code
_entity_poly.pdbx_strand_id
1 'polypeptide(L)'
;GCEKIEDGSSYTICQCNHLTHFALMAQPIQSKAHLNALDVVTYIGTGCSLLCIIITMIIYVNSSLCNTSSLNSERFIVHKNLLIALFLAQSTLLGAMNATGNVIACKISSILLHIFYLATFSWMLVEAIHLYFLIVTVFNHKSKLKIYF
;
A
#
# COMPACT_ATOMS: atom_id res chain seq x y z
N GLY A 1 16.00 -12.89 36.23
CA GLY A 1 15.23 -14.13 35.99
C GLY A 1 13.80 -13.77 35.60
N CYS A 2 13.07 -14.71 35.02
CA CYS A 2 11.64 -14.56 34.71
C CYS A 2 10.81 -15.52 35.53
N GLU A 3 9.71 -15.03 36.09
CA GLU A 3 8.86 -15.75 37.01
C GLU A 3 7.42 -15.73 36.50
N LYS A 4 6.74 -16.87 36.63
CA LYS A 4 5.36 -17.07 36.19
C LYS A 4 4.43 -16.59 37.30
N ILE A 5 3.56 -15.62 37.01
CA ILE A 5 2.66 -15.03 38.01
C ILE A 5 1.29 -15.70 37.98
N GLU A 6 0.77 -15.99 36.78
CA GLU A 6 -0.61 -16.47 36.64
C GLU A 6 -0.70 -17.54 35.54
N ASP A 7 -1.49 -18.59 35.80
CA ASP A 7 -1.76 -19.67 34.86
C ASP A 7 -3.26 -19.86 34.68
N GLY A 8 -3.81 -19.19 33.68
CA GLY A 8 -5.14 -19.47 33.18
C GLY A 8 -5.11 -20.62 32.19
N SER A 9 -6.20 -21.39 32.10
CA SER A 9 -6.36 -22.51 31.15
C SER A 9 -6.21 -22.14 29.67
N SER A 10 -6.22 -20.84 29.33
CA SER A 10 -5.96 -20.33 27.97
C SER A 10 -4.92 -19.20 27.90
N TYR A 11 -4.31 -18.79 29.01
CA TYR A 11 -3.27 -17.77 28.99
C TYR A 11 -2.34 -17.90 30.20
N THR A 12 -1.05 -17.64 29.99
CA THR A 12 -0.05 -17.63 31.06
C THR A 12 0.59 -16.25 31.13
N ILE A 13 0.62 -15.66 32.32
CA ILE A 13 1.25 -14.36 32.56
C ILE A 13 2.60 -14.60 33.25
N CYS A 14 3.67 -14.08 32.63
CA CYS A 14 5.03 -14.14 33.16
C CYS A 14 5.60 -12.72 33.33
N GLN A 15 6.36 -12.51 34.40
CA GLN A 15 7.08 -11.28 34.69
C GLN A 15 8.58 -11.54 34.71
N CYS A 16 9.32 -10.85 33.84
CA CYS A 16 10.77 -10.96 33.76
C CYS A 16 11.45 -9.70 34.28
N ASN A 17 12.40 -9.86 35.21
CA ASN A 17 13.19 -8.74 35.77
C ASN A 17 14.51 -8.50 35.01
N HIS A 18 14.73 -9.12 33.86
CA HIS A 18 15.93 -8.90 33.03
C HIS A 18 15.53 -8.71 31.55
N LEU A 19 15.60 -7.47 31.08
CA LEU A 19 15.20 -7.02 29.74
C LEU A 19 16.06 -7.69 28.64
N THR A 20 15.49 -8.58 27.84
CA THR A 20 15.94 -8.70 26.45
C THR A 20 15.32 -7.54 25.66
N HIS A 21 16.12 -6.50 25.45
CA HIS A 21 15.82 -5.21 24.83
C HIS A 21 15.03 -5.26 23.49
N PHE A 22 14.91 -6.43 22.84
CA PHE A 22 14.20 -6.58 21.56
C PHE A 22 12.84 -7.28 21.65
N ALA A 23 12.47 -7.89 22.78
CA ALA A 23 11.20 -8.62 22.92
C ALA A 23 9.99 -7.71 23.22
N LEU A 24 10.22 -6.47 23.66
CA LEU A 24 9.18 -5.50 23.99
C LEU A 24 8.64 -4.71 22.79
N MET A 25 9.33 -4.74 21.63
CA MET A 25 8.85 -4.13 20.39
C MET A 25 7.78 -4.98 19.67
N ALA A 26 7.55 -6.22 20.12
CA ALA A 26 6.64 -7.17 19.47
C ALA A 26 5.54 -7.71 20.42
N GLN A 27 5.47 -7.26 21.68
CA GLN A 27 4.36 -7.60 22.56
C GLN A 27 3.33 -6.47 22.54
N PRO A 28 2.19 -6.63 21.84
CA PRO A 28 1.10 -5.70 21.97
C PRO A 28 0.43 -6.00 23.31
N ILE A 29 0.88 -5.36 24.39
CA ILE A 29 -0.04 -4.99 25.47
C ILE A 29 -0.88 -3.82 24.90
N GLN A 30 -1.53 -4.03 23.75
CA GLN A 30 -2.42 -3.05 23.19
C GLN A 30 -3.66 -3.09 24.06
N SER A 31 -3.84 -2.05 24.88
CA SER A 31 -5.14 -1.79 25.47
C SER A 31 -6.16 -1.83 24.32
N LYS A 32 -7.34 -2.42 24.56
CA LYS A 32 -8.39 -2.55 23.53
C LYS A 32 -8.69 -1.21 22.83
N ALA A 33 -8.44 -0.09 23.50
CA ALA A 33 -8.53 1.26 22.95
C ALA A 33 -7.55 1.54 21.80
N HIS A 34 -6.30 1.07 21.87
CA HIS A 34 -5.31 1.26 20.80
C HIS A 34 -5.62 0.46 19.54
N LEU A 35 -6.08 -0.79 19.70
CA LEU A 35 -6.54 -1.62 18.58
C LEU A 35 -7.71 -0.96 17.85
N ASN A 36 -8.71 -0.50 18.61
CA ASN A 36 -9.89 0.15 18.06
C ASN A 36 -9.55 1.47 17.34
N ALA A 37 -8.59 2.23 17.87
CA ALA A 37 -8.12 3.45 17.20
C ALA A 37 -7.42 3.15 15.86
N LEU A 38 -6.59 2.10 15.81
CA LEU A 38 -5.88 1.72 14.58
C LEU A 38 -6.84 1.22 13.50
N ASP A 39 -7.87 0.47 13.88
CA ASP A 39 -8.92 0.01 12.97
C ASP A 39 -9.72 1.18 12.38
N VAL A 40 -10.11 2.15 13.21
CA VAL A 40 -10.84 3.35 12.75
C VAL A 40 -10.00 4.17 11.77
N VAL A 41 -8.72 4.40 12.08
CA VAL A 41 -7.81 5.14 11.19
C VAL A 41 -7.61 4.40 9.87
N THR A 42 -7.44 3.07 9.93
CA THR A 42 -7.27 2.24 8.73
C THR A 42 -8.53 2.25 7.86
N TYR A 43 -9.71 2.15 8.48
CA TYR A 43 -10.99 2.18 7.77
C TYR A 43 -11.21 3.52 7.05
N ILE A 44 -11.01 4.64 7.76
CA ILE A 44 -11.16 5.99 7.18
C ILE A 44 -10.12 6.23 6.09
N GLY A 45 -8.85 5.87 6.36
CA GLY A 45 -7.75 6.04 5.40
C GLY A 45 -7.98 5.24 4.12
N THR A 46 -8.40 3.98 4.23
CA THR A 46 -8.70 3.12 3.09
C THR A 46 -9.90 3.66 2.30
N GLY A 47 -10.97 4.09 2.99
CA GLY A 47 -12.13 4.69 2.33
C GLY A 47 -11.80 5.97 1.57
N CYS A 48 -11.04 6.89 2.18
CA CYS A 48 -10.59 8.11 1.53
C CYS A 48 -9.73 7.82 0.29
N SER A 49 -8.81 6.86 0.40
CA SER A 49 -7.96 6.47 -0.72
C SER A 49 -8.75 5.85 -1.88
N LEU A 50 -9.75 5.00 -1.60
CA LEU A 50 -10.67 4.47 -2.62
C LEU A 50 -11.39 5.60 -3.36
N LEU A 51 -11.91 6.59 -2.64
CA LEU A 51 -12.59 7.74 -3.24
C LEU A 51 -11.65 8.54 -4.15
N CYS A 52 -10.42 8.80 -3.70
CA CYS A 52 -9.41 9.48 -4.51
C CYS A 52 -9.12 8.70 -5.81
N ILE A 53 -8.93 7.38 -5.74
CA ILE A 53 -8.69 6.52 -6.90
C ILE A 53 -9.85 6.61 -7.91
N ILE A 54 -11.09 6.59 -7.42
CA ILE A 54 -12.29 6.72 -8.27
C ILE A 54 -12.31 8.10 -8.95
N ILE A 55 -12.04 9.18 -8.22
CA ILE A 55 -11.98 10.53 -8.78
C ILE A 55 -10.90 10.64 -9.86
N THR A 56 -9.71 10.12 -9.60
CA THR A 56 -8.62 10.08 -10.60
C THR A 56 -9.04 9.33 -11.85
N MET A 57 -9.72 8.19 -11.72
CA MET A 57 -10.23 7.42 -12.86
C MET A 57 -11.27 8.21 -13.66
N ILE A 58 -12.19 8.91 -12.99
CA ILE A 58 -13.20 9.76 -13.62
C ILE A 58 -12.54 10.89 -14.40
N ILE A 59 -11.59 11.62 -13.79
CA ILE A 59 -10.84 12.69 -14.46
C ILE A 59 -10.14 12.15 -15.70
N TYR A 60 -9.57 10.95 -15.62
CA TYR A 60 -8.90 10.32 -16.76
C TYR A 60 -9.86 10.03 -17.91
N VAL A 61 -11.01 9.42 -17.64
CA VAL A 61 -12.04 9.12 -18.66
C VAL A 61 -12.58 10.41 -19.29
N ASN A 62 -12.87 11.44 -18.48
CA ASN A 62 -13.39 12.71 -18.97
C ASN A 62 -12.34 13.48 -19.81
N SER A 63 -11.07 13.47 -19.37
CA SER A 63 -9.99 14.13 -20.11
C SER A 63 -9.70 13.44 -21.46
N SER A 64 -9.83 12.12 -21.53
CA SER A 64 -9.69 11.33 -22.76
C SER A 64 -10.76 11.66 -23.81
N LEU A 65 -11.94 12.14 -23.40
CA LEU A 65 -13.01 12.53 -24.30
C LEU A 65 -12.84 13.96 -24.85
N CYS A 66 -12.12 14.82 -24.12
CA CYS A 66 -12.12 16.27 -24.38
C CYS A 66 -10.84 16.79 -25.04
N ASN A 67 -9.68 16.14 -24.88
CA ASN A 67 -8.43 16.69 -25.37
C ASN A 67 -7.50 15.65 -26.04
N THR A 68 -7.03 16.03 -27.23
CA THR A 68 -6.03 15.35 -28.06
C THR A 68 -4.93 14.65 -27.26
N SER A 69 -4.72 13.33 -27.41
CA SER A 69 -3.54 12.73 -26.77
C SER A 69 -3.09 11.35 -27.28
N SER A 70 -2.42 11.38 -28.43
CA SER A 70 -1.53 10.31 -28.88
C SER A 70 -0.28 10.13 -27.98
N LEU A 71 -0.04 11.00 -27.00
CA LEU A 71 1.15 10.96 -26.12
C LEU A 71 0.87 10.36 -24.72
N ASN A 72 -0.41 10.16 -24.35
CA ASN A 72 -0.80 9.65 -23.04
C ASN A 72 -1.08 8.14 -23.00
N SER A 73 -1.17 7.44 -24.14
CA SER A 73 -1.59 6.03 -24.17
C SER A 73 -0.67 5.09 -23.39
N GLU A 74 0.65 5.29 -23.46
CA GLU A 74 1.65 4.44 -22.77
C GLU A 74 1.65 4.69 -21.24
N ARG A 75 1.61 5.95 -20.81
CA ARG A 75 1.54 6.33 -19.39
C ARG A 75 0.20 5.95 -18.77
N PHE A 76 -0.88 6.04 -19.55
CA PHE A 76 -2.21 5.66 -19.13
C PHE A 76 -2.31 4.20 -18.73
N ILE A 77 -1.69 3.30 -19.50
CA ILE A 77 -1.72 1.86 -19.23
C ILE A 77 -1.02 1.54 -17.92
N VAL A 78 0.17 2.11 -17.69
CA VAL A 78 0.94 1.92 -16.44
C VAL A 78 0.17 2.44 -15.23
N HIS A 79 -0.37 3.66 -15.33
CA HIS A 79 -1.09 4.28 -14.22
C HIS A 79 -2.42 3.57 -13.93
N LYS A 80 -3.12 3.06 -14.96
CA LYS A 80 -4.29 2.19 -14.76
C LYS A 80 -3.94 0.91 -14.03
N ASN A 81 -2.88 0.21 -14.44
CA ASN A 81 -2.46 -1.02 -13.78
C ASN A 81 -2.08 -0.78 -12.32
N LEU A 82 -1.42 0.34 -12.02
CA LEU A 82 -1.11 0.76 -10.66
C LEU A 82 -2.37 1.02 -9.84
N LEU A 83 -3.33 1.79 -10.37
CA LEU A 83 -4.59 2.10 -9.70
C LEU A 83 -5.44 0.85 -9.46
N ILE A 84 -5.48 -0.08 -10.42
CA ILE A 84 -6.17 -1.37 -10.28
C ILE A 84 -5.51 -2.22 -9.18
N ALA A 85 -4.17 -2.32 -9.18
CA ALA A 85 -3.45 -3.05 -8.15
C ALA A 85 -3.66 -2.45 -6.75
N LEU A 86 -3.67 -1.12 -6.63
CA LEU A 86 -3.98 -0.42 -5.37
C LEU A 86 -5.43 -0.66 -4.92
N PHE A 87 -6.39 -0.61 -5.85
CA PHE A 87 -7.79 -0.89 -5.53
C PHE A 87 -7.98 -2.33 -5.00
N LEU A 88 -7.33 -3.31 -5.64
CA LEU A 88 -7.35 -4.70 -5.19
C LEU A 88 -6.64 -4.89 -3.84
N ALA A 89 -5.55 -4.17 -3.59
CA ALA A 89 -4.89 -4.19 -2.28
C ALA A 89 -5.82 -3.66 -1.17
N GLN A 90 -6.49 -2.53 -1.43
CA GLN A 90 -7.41 -1.90 -0.47
C GLN A 90 -8.67 -2.73 -0.23
N SER A 91 -9.23 -3.37 -1.27
CA SER A 91 -10.37 -4.27 -1.10
C SER A 91 -9.99 -5.53 -0.32
N THR A 92 -8.79 -6.07 -0.56
CA THR A 92 -8.24 -7.20 0.21
C THR A 92 -8.02 -6.82 1.68
N LEU A 93 -7.57 -5.59 1.95
CA LEU A 93 -7.41 -5.06 3.31
C LEU A 93 -8.75 -5.00 4.07
N LEU A 94 -9.78 -4.44 3.44
CA LEU A 94 -11.15 -4.41 4.00
C LEU A 94 -11.70 -5.82 4.24
N GLY A 95 -11.47 -6.73 3.28
CA GLY A 95 -11.82 -8.14 3.45
C GLY A 95 -11.09 -8.81 4.61
N ALA A 96 -9.82 -8.47 4.83
CA ALA A 96 -9.02 -8.99 5.94
C ALA A 96 -9.57 -8.53 7.30
N MET A 97 -10.00 -7.26 7.42
CA MET A 97 -10.61 -6.72 8.64
C MET A 97 -11.94 -7.38 8.98
N ASN A 98 -12.72 -7.76 7.97
CA ASN A 98 -14.02 -8.43 8.16
C ASN A 98 -13.89 -9.95 8.39
N ALA A 99 -12.78 -10.56 7.96
CA ALA A 99 -12.58 -12.01 7.97
C ALA A 99 -11.83 -12.53 9.23
N THR A 100 -11.79 -11.75 10.31
CA THR A 100 -11.08 -12.07 11.57
C THR A 100 -11.50 -13.40 12.21
N GLY A 101 -12.66 -13.95 11.83
CA GLY A 101 -13.13 -15.27 12.29
C GLY A 101 -12.58 -16.48 11.54
N ASN A 102 -11.95 -16.31 10.35
CA ASN A 102 -11.48 -17.42 9.53
C ASN A 102 -9.97 -17.32 9.26
N VAL A 103 -9.20 -18.18 9.94
CA VAL A 103 -7.74 -18.29 9.81
C VAL A 103 -7.27 -18.52 8.37
N ILE A 104 -8.05 -19.23 7.54
CA ILE A 104 -7.70 -19.48 6.13
C ILE A 104 -7.82 -18.18 5.34
N ALA A 105 -8.89 -17.42 5.55
CA ALA A 105 -9.11 -16.15 4.87
C ALA A 105 -8.06 -15.09 5.27
N CYS A 106 -7.69 -15.04 6.55
CA CYS A 106 -6.62 -14.16 7.05
C CYS A 106 -5.25 -14.48 6.42
N LYS A 107 -4.93 -15.77 6.27
CA LYS A 107 -3.67 -16.17 5.63
C LYS A 107 -3.64 -15.81 4.14
N ILE A 108 -4.75 -16.04 3.44
CA ILE A 108 -4.88 -15.69 2.01
C ILE A 108 -4.77 -14.18 1.81
N SER A 109 -5.46 -13.38 2.62
CA SER A 109 -5.41 -11.92 2.50
C SER A 109 -4.01 -11.36 2.77
N SER A 110 -3.28 -11.91 3.74
CA SER A 110 -1.88 -11.51 4.02
C SER A 110 -0.94 -11.77 2.84
N ILE A 111 -1.06 -12.93 2.20
CA ILE A 111 -0.24 -13.30 1.02
C ILE A 111 -0.62 -12.41 -0.17
N LEU A 112 -1.91 -12.25 -0.44
CA LEU A 112 -2.41 -11.39 -1.51
C LEU A 112 -1.92 -9.95 -1.33
N LEU A 113 -2.01 -9.42 -0.12
CA LEU A 113 -1.57 -8.08 0.21
C LEU A 113 -0.09 -7.88 -0.11
N HIS A 114 0.78 -8.81 0.27
CA HIS A 114 2.21 -8.74 -0.07
C HIS A 114 2.44 -8.70 -1.59
N ILE A 115 1.77 -9.59 -2.34
CA ILE A 115 1.93 -9.67 -3.79
C ILE A 115 1.43 -8.37 -4.45
N PHE A 116 0.29 -7.83 -4.01
CA PHE A 116 -0.23 -6.57 -4.54
C PHE A 116 0.69 -5.39 -4.23
N TYR A 117 1.25 -5.30 -3.02
CA TYR A 117 2.21 -4.24 -2.69
C TYR A 117 3.52 -4.35 -3.50
N LEU A 118 4.01 -5.56 -3.74
CA LEU A 118 5.17 -5.77 -4.61
C LEU A 118 4.86 -5.38 -6.06
N ALA A 119 3.66 -5.69 -6.54
CA ALA A 119 3.21 -5.29 -7.86
C ALA A 119 3.12 -3.76 -7.97
N THR A 120 2.52 -3.07 -7.00
CA THR A 120 2.43 -1.59 -7.01
C THR A 120 3.82 -0.96 -6.93
N PHE A 121 4.72 -1.49 -6.12
CA PHE A 121 6.11 -1.03 -6.07
C PHE A 121 6.82 -1.19 -7.41
N SER A 122 6.65 -2.34 -8.07
CA SER A 122 7.24 -2.61 -9.38
C SER A 122 6.69 -1.64 -10.45
N TRP A 123 5.37 -1.39 -10.45
CA TRP A 123 4.76 -0.43 -11.38
C TRP A 123 5.18 1.01 -11.11
N MET A 124 5.29 1.44 -9.85
CA MET A 124 5.84 2.76 -9.49
C MET A 124 7.30 2.91 -9.92
N LEU A 125 8.12 1.86 -9.80
CA LEU A 125 9.50 1.87 -10.28
C LEU A 125 9.56 2.04 -11.80
N VAL A 126 8.73 1.31 -12.54
CA VAL A 126 8.63 1.44 -14.01
C VAL A 126 8.22 2.87 -14.39
N GLU A 127 7.24 3.44 -13.69
CA GLU A 127 6.81 4.82 -13.91
C GLU A 127 7.95 5.83 -13.64
N ALA A 128 8.70 5.65 -12.55
CA ALA A 128 9.85 6.48 -12.22
C ALA A 128 10.97 6.40 -13.28
N ILE A 129 11.27 5.19 -13.77
CA ILE A 129 12.22 4.97 -14.87
C ILE A 129 11.74 5.67 -16.15
N HIS A 130 10.46 5.56 -16.48
CA HIS A 130 9.88 6.21 -17.66
C HIS A 130 9.97 7.74 -17.58
N LEU A 131 9.68 8.32 -16.40
CA LEU A 131 9.87 9.76 -16.16
C LEU A 131 11.33 10.17 -16.29
N TYR A 132 12.27 9.38 -15.76
CA TYR A 132 13.70 9.63 -15.88
C TYR A 132 14.15 9.69 -17.35
N PHE A 133 13.76 8.69 -18.16
CA PHE A 133 14.08 8.68 -19.59
C PHE A 133 13.47 9.87 -20.34
N LEU A 134 12.24 10.27 -20.04
CA LEU A 134 11.63 11.46 -20.65
C LEU A 134 12.47 12.71 -20.35
N ILE A 135 12.83 12.92 -19.10
CA ILE A 135 13.61 14.08 -18.66
C ILE A 135 14.95 14.12 -19.40
N VAL A 136 15.68 13.00 -19.41
CA VAL A 136 17.00 12.90 -20.09
C VAL A 136 16.86 13.11 -21.60
N THR A 137 15.83 12.56 -22.24
CA THR A 137 15.61 12.71 -23.68
C THR A 137 15.31 14.16 -24.07
N VAL A 138 14.52 14.88 -23.26
CA VAL A 138 14.25 16.31 -23.49
C VAL A 138 15.52 17.16 -23.38
N PHE A 139 16.39 16.85 -22.42
CA PHE A 139 17.70 17.53 -22.33
C PHE A 139 18.62 17.19 -23.50
N ASN A 140 18.63 15.93 -23.96
CA ASN A 140 19.41 15.52 -25.12
C ASN A 140 18.91 16.19 -26.41
N HIS A 141 17.60 16.35 -26.58
CA HIS A 141 17.03 17.05 -27.74
C HIS A 141 17.36 18.55 -27.73
N LYS A 142 17.29 19.23 -26.57
CA LYS A 142 17.74 20.62 -26.44
C LYS A 142 19.25 20.78 -26.69
N SER A 143 20.07 19.83 -26.23
CA SER A 143 21.51 19.83 -26.49
C SER A 143 21.82 19.63 -27.98
N LYS A 144 21.14 18.70 -28.66
CA LYS A 144 21.32 18.51 -30.11
C LYS A 144 20.83 19.71 -30.93
N LEU A 145 19.70 20.33 -30.58
CA LEU A 145 19.23 21.56 -31.25
C LEU A 145 20.23 22.72 -31.12
N LYS A 146 20.95 22.82 -29.99
CA LYS A 146 21.97 23.83 -29.74
C LYS A 146 23.30 23.60 -30.48
N ILE A 147 23.46 22.45 -31.14
CA ILE A 147 24.64 22.13 -31.97
C ILE A 147 24.37 22.47 -33.44
N TYR A 148 23.10 22.60 -33.86
CA TYR A 148 22.71 22.95 -35.23
C TYR A 148 22.39 24.43 -35.44
N PHE A 149 22.35 25.24 -34.37
CA PHE A 149 22.23 26.69 -34.38
C PHE A 149 23.48 27.31 -33.77
#